data_AF-A0A7J5XV34-F1
#
_entry.id   AF-A0A7J5XV34-F1
#
_cell.length_a   1.000
_cell.length_b   1.000
_cell.length_c   1.000
_cell.angle_alpha   90.00
_cell.angle_beta   90.00
_cell.angle_gamma   90.00
#
_symmetry.space_group_name_H-M   'P 1'
#
loop_
_entity.id
_entity.type
_entity.pdbx_description
1 polymer ?
#
loop_
_entity_poly.entity_id
_entity_poly.type
_entity_poly.pdbx_seq_one_letter_code
_entity_poly.pdbx_strand_id
1 'polypeptide(L)'
;MAGNPRRGAGFIGLMKDAFQPQQPLQQPAVVEKKMVEKCWKLMDKVLGILGIYHAREMEVLGENEYFRVVMENLTNKTKQTMSLFKEAKERMYEENSQPRRNLTKLSLIFSHMLAELKAIFPNGLFQGDNFRITKADAAEFWRRSFGDKTIVPWRTFRQALHEFHPISSGLEAMALKSTIDLTCNDYISVFEFDIFTRLFQPWSSLLRNWNSLAVTHPGYMAFLTYDEWAIGYVTADGNILQTIPHNKPLFQALIDGYREGFYLFPDGRAQNPDLTGTVRALL
;
A
#
# COMPACT_ATOMS: atom_id res chain seq x y z
N MET A 1 -63.65 -6.55 18.19
CA MET A 1 -63.99 -5.80 16.96
C MET A 1 -63.50 -4.38 17.18
N ALA A 2 -62.40 -3.97 16.54
CA ALA A 2 -62.38 -3.21 15.28
C ALA A 2 -62.95 -1.78 15.47
N GLY A 3 -62.34 -0.67 15.05
CA GLY A 3 -61.15 -0.41 14.27
C GLY A 3 -61.01 1.10 14.04
N ASN A 4 -59.77 1.49 13.72
CA ASN A 4 -59.17 2.73 13.21
C ASN A 4 -59.95 4.06 12.96
N PRO A 5 -59.21 5.19 12.99
CA PRO A 5 -59.69 6.56 12.91
C PRO A 5 -59.70 7.12 11.47
N ARG A 6 -60.45 8.20 11.27
CA ARG A 6 -60.23 9.16 10.17
C ARG A 6 -60.36 10.57 10.74
N ARG A 7 -59.31 11.38 10.66
CA ARG A 7 -59.42 12.84 10.51
C ARG A 7 -58.22 13.36 9.71
N GLY A 8 -58.56 14.15 8.71
CA GLY A 8 -57.76 14.49 7.55
C GLY A 8 -56.43 15.16 7.84
N ALA A 9 -55.41 14.75 7.09
CA ALA A 9 -54.25 15.56 6.82
C ALA A 9 -54.69 16.75 5.94
N GLY A 10 -54.69 17.96 6.52
CA GLY A 10 -54.90 19.19 5.77
C GLY A 10 -53.69 19.49 4.87
N PHE A 11 -53.95 20.17 3.76
CA PHE A 11 -52.98 20.65 2.76
C PHE A 11 -51.75 21.38 3.33
N ILE A 12 -51.80 21.83 4.58
CA ILE A 12 -50.71 22.50 5.31
C ILE A 12 -49.59 21.51 5.73
N GLY A 13 -49.89 20.22 5.87
CA GLY A 13 -48.88 19.19 6.15
C GLY A 13 -47.96 18.90 4.96
N LEU A 14 -48.47 19.04 3.74
CA LEU A 14 -47.73 18.71 2.51
C LEU A 14 -46.72 19.78 2.07
N MET A 15 -46.82 21.01 2.59
CA MET A 15 -45.85 22.08 2.30
C MET A 15 -44.74 22.20 3.35
N LYS A 16 -44.86 21.52 4.49
CA LYS A 16 -43.81 21.52 5.53
C LYS A 16 -42.66 20.56 5.21
N ASP A 17 -42.91 19.54 4.39
CA ASP A 17 -41.90 18.62 3.89
C ASP A 17 -41.13 19.16 2.67
N ALA A 18 -41.63 20.24 2.03
CA ALA A 18 -40.96 20.89 0.89
C ALA A 18 -39.90 21.93 1.31
N PHE A 19 -39.84 22.29 2.59
CA PHE A 19 -38.92 23.29 3.14
C PHE A 19 -38.24 22.82 4.44
N GLN A 20 -37.92 21.53 4.54
CA GLN A 20 -36.84 21.14 5.43
C GLN A 20 -35.53 21.72 4.88
N PRO A 21 -34.72 22.44 5.69
CA PRO A 21 -33.35 22.70 5.28
C PRO A 21 -32.73 21.36 4.95
N GLN A 22 -32.22 21.22 3.72
CA GLN A 22 -31.42 20.07 3.31
C GLN A 22 -30.50 19.74 4.48
N GLN A 23 -30.57 18.50 4.98
CA GLN A 23 -29.58 17.99 5.92
C GLN A 23 -28.21 18.43 5.39
N PRO A 24 -27.32 18.99 6.22
CA PRO A 24 -25.98 19.32 5.75
C PRO A 24 -25.43 18.05 5.13
N LEU A 25 -25.08 18.12 3.84
CA LEU A 25 -24.39 17.07 3.10
C LEU A 25 -23.40 16.42 4.07
N GLN A 26 -23.67 15.16 4.44
CA GLN A 26 -22.78 14.40 5.33
C GLN A 26 -21.38 14.48 4.73
N GLN A 27 -20.45 15.09 5.48
CA GLN A 27 -19.14 15.48 4.96
C GLN A 27 -18.41 14.29 4.32
N PRO A 28 -18.11 14.32 3.00
CA PRO A 28 -17.27 13.31 2.34
C PRO A 28 -15.76 13.38 2.73
N ALA A 29 -15.39 14.24 3.67
CA ALA A 29 -14.23 15.11 3.51
C ALA A 29 -12.85 14.53 3.89
N VAL A 30 -12.74 13.52 4.76
CA VAL A 30 -11.43 13.18 5.36
C VAL A 30 -10.53 12.37 4.42
N VAL A 31 -11.07 11.34 3.76
CA VAL A 31 -10.30 10.50 2.82
C VAL A 31 -9.95 11.29 1.56
N GLU A 32 -10.89 12.10 1.07
CA GLU A 32 -10.69 12.98 -0.09
C GLU A 32 -9.59 14.00 0.17
N LYS A 33 -9.59 14.68 1.33
CA LYS A 33 -8.56 15.65 1.68
C LYS A 33 -7.16 15.03 1.73
N LYS A 34 -7.01 13.87 2.38
CA LYS A 34 -5.72 13.16 2.44
C LYS A 34 -5.23 12.70 1.08
N MET A 35 -6.14 12.24 0.21
CA MET A 35 -5.79 11.83 -1.15
C MET A 35 -5.37 13.03 -2.00
N VAL A 36 -6.13 14.13 -1.97
CA VAL A 36 -5.80 15.37 -2.69
C VAL A 36 -4.44 15.88 -2.24
N GLU A 37 -4.16 15.86 -0.94
CA GLU A 37 -2.86 16.26 -0.39
C GLU A 37 -1.72 15.37 -0.91
N LYS A 38 -1.91 14.05 -0.96
CA LYS A 38 -0.92 13.11 -1.53
C LYS A 38 -0.68 13.37 -3.01
N CYS A 39 -1.74 13.53 -3.80
CA CYS A 39 -1.64 13.86 -5.22
C CYS A 39 -0.95 15.19 -5.46
N TRP A 40 -1.29 16.22 -4.68
CA TRP A 40 -0.63 17.53 -4.73
C TRP A 40 0.87 17.42 -4.44
N LYS A 41 1.24 16.75 -3.34
CA LYS A 41 2.64 16.52 -2.96
C LYS A 41 3.42 15.74 -4.03
N LEU A 42 2.75 14.81 -4.71
CA LEU A 42 3.33 14.09 -5.84
C LEU A 42 3.56 14.98 -7.05
N MET A 43 2.57 15.79 -7.45
CA MET A 43 2.72 16.75 -8.54
C MET A 43 3.82 17.78 -8.24
N ASP A 44 3.82 18.35 -7.04
CA ASP A 44 4.83 19.30 -6.58
C ASP A 44 6.24 18.70 -6.63
N LYS A 45 6.39 17.44 -6.19
CA LYS A 45 7.66 16.71 -6.28
C LYS A 45 8.13 16.53 -7.73
N VAL A 46 7.23 16.15 -8.63
CA VAL A 46 7.54 15.99 -10.06
C VAL A 46 7.94 17.34 -10.67
N LEU A 47 7.18 18.40 -10.40
CA LEU A 47 7.50 19.75 -10.88
C LEU A 47 8.86 20.24 -10.34
N GLY A 48 9.17 19.95 -9.08
CA GLY A 48 10.48 20.26 -8.49
C GLY A 48 11.63 19.55 -9.20
N ILE A 49 11.47 18.27 -9.56
CA ILE A 49 12.46 17.53 -10.36
C ILE A 49 12.60 18.18 -11.74
N LEU A 50 11.48 18.40 -12.45
CA LEU A 50 11.50 19.02 -13.78
C LEU A 50 12.16 20.41 -13.78
N GLY A 51 11.94 21.19 -12.73
CA GLY A 51 12.56 22.52 -12.56
C GLY A 51 14.09 22.47 -12.43
N ILE A 52 14.63 21.44 -11.75
CA ILE A 52 16.08 21.26 -11.58
C ILE A 52 16.74 20.90 -12.91
N TYR A 53 16.12 20.04 -13.72
CA TYR A 53 16.69 19.54 -14.96
C TYR A 53 16.52 20.48 -16.18
N HIS A 54 16.04 21.71 -15.98
CA HIS A 54 15.67 22.63 -17.07
C HIS A 54 16.80 22.96 -18.07
N ALA A 55 16.40 23.29 -19.31
CA ALA A 55 17.15 23.74 -20.49
C ALA A 55 18.30 22.87 -21.04
N ARG A 56 19.03 22.08 -20.23
CA ARG A 56 20.18 21.28 -20.73
C ARG A 56 20.24 19.83 -20.23
N GLU A 57 19.54 19.50 -19.15
CA GLU A 57 19.54 18.13 -18.59
C GLU A 57 18.18 17.41 -18.77
N MET A 58 17.21 18.06 -19.41
CA MET A 58 15.90 17.46 -19.72
C MET A 58 16.02 16.22 -20.62
N GLU A 59 17.01 16.19 -21.52
CA GLU A 59 17.30 15.02 -22.35
C GLU A 59 17.81 13.86 -21.50
N VAL A 60 18.72 14.13 -20.55
CA VAL A 60 19.22 13.13 -19.59
C VAL A 60 18.09 12.57 -18.73
N LEU A 61 17.22 13.44 -18.21
CA LEU A 61 16.06 13.02 -17.43
C LEU A 61 15.03 12.25 -18.28
N GLY A 62 14.85 12.65 -19.54
CA GLY A 62 13.97 12.00 -20.51
C GLY A 62 14.44 10.60 -20.89
N GLU A 63 15.75 10.36 -20.97
CA GLU A 63 16.33 9.05 -21.26
C GLU A 63 16.41 8.13 -20.02
N ASN A 64 16.28 8.69 -18.81
CA ASN A 64 16.30 7.91 -17.57
C ASN A 64 15.15 6.87 -17.53
N GLU A 65 15.51 5.58 -17.54
CA GLU A 65 14.56 4.46 -17.58
C GLU A 65 13.53 4.52 -16.45
N TYR A 66 13.99 4.74 -15.21
CA TYR A 66 13.12 4.85 -14.05
C TYR A 66 12.13 6.01 -14.17
N PHE A 67 12.62 7.21 -14.53
CA PHE A 67 11.78 8.39 -14.63
C PHE A 67 10.68 8.21 -15.70
N ARG A 68 11.00 7.62 -16.86
CA ARG A 68 10.01 7.31 -17.90
C ARG A 68 8.90 6.39 -17.40
N VAL A 69 9.27 5.29 -16.74
CA VAL A 69 8.30 4.32 -16.18
C VAL A 69 7.39 5.00 -15.15
N VAL A 70 7.95 5.82 -14.26
CA VAL A 70 7.16 6.53 -13.24
C VAL A 70 6.21 7.54 -13.86
N MET A 71 6.66 8.32 -14.86
CA MET A 71 5.82 9.32 -15.53
C MET A 71 4.68 8.68 -16.32
N GLU A 72 4.95 7.56 -17.01
CA GLU A 72 3.90 6.76 -17.66
C GLU A 72 2.90 6.23 -16.63
N ASN A 73 3.39 5.63 -15.54
CA ASN A 73 2.53 5.11 -14.48
C ASN A 73 1.68 6.21 -13.84
N LEU A 74 2.26 7.38 -13.57
CA LEU A 74 1.56 8.53 -12.99
C LEU A 74 0.43 9.00 -13.89
N THR A 75 0.69 9.08 -15.20
CA THR A 75 -0.33 9.42 -16.19
C THR A 75 -1.47 8.39 -16.18
N ASN A 76 -1.13 7.09 -16.16
CA ASN A 76 -2.11 6.01 -16.16
C ASN A 76 -2.97 6.00 -14.88
N LYS A 77 -2.36 6.13 -13.70
CA LYS A 77 -3.08 6.16 -12.41
C LYS A 77 -3.95 7.40 -12.25
N THR A 78 -3.52 8.55 -12.81
CA THR A 78 -4.34 9.77 -12.85
C THR A 78 -5.57 9.59 -13.74
N LYS A 79 -5.41 9.03 -14.94
CA LYS A 79 -6.54 8.71 -15.83
C LYS A 79 -7.52 7.73 -15.19
N GLN A 80 -7.03 6.68 -14.52
CA GLN A 80 -7.86 5.73 -13.78
C GLN A 80 -8.67 6.42 -12.67
N THR A 81 -8.03 7.34 -11.94
CA THR A 81 -8.72 8.11 -10.89
C THR A 81 -9.83 8.98 -11.48
N MET A 82 -9.56 9.70 -12.57
CA MET A 82 -10.56 10.53 -13.24
C MET A 82 -11.75 9.71 -13.75
N SER A 83 -11.49 8.57 -14.39
CA SER A 83 -12.54 7.64 -14.86
C SER A 83 -13.36 7.09 -13.70
N LEU A 84 -12.72 6.71 -12.59
CA LEU A 84 -13.42 6.23 -11.39
C LEU A 84 -14.45 7.23 -10.87
N PHE A 85 -14.07 8.51 -10.72
CA PHE A 85 -15.01 9.55 -10.28
C PHE A 85 -16.13 9.79 -11.30
N LYS A 86 -15.80 9.81 -12.60
CA LYS A 86 -16.77 10.02 -13.68
C LYS A 86 -17.84 8.92 -13.73
N GLU A 87 -17.43 7.68 -13.51
CA GLU A 87 -18.31 6.50 -13.60
C GLU A 87 -19.09 6.25 -12.32
N ALA A 88 -18.45 6.38 -11.15
CA ALA A 88 -19.06 6.03 -9.89
C ALA A 88 -20.07 7.07 -9.37
N LYS A 89 -19.89 8.36 -9.70
CA LYS A 89 -20.78 9.47 -9.29
C LYS A 89 -21.15 9.38 -7.80
N GLU A 90 -22.43 9.31 -7.46
CA GLU A 90 -22.94 9.25 -6.09
C GLU A 90 -22.38 8.07 -5.27
N ARG A 91 -22.05 6.95 -5.93
CA ARG A 91 -21.48 5.77 -5.24
C ARG A 91 -20.10 6.04 -4.64
N MET A 92 -19.43 7.13 -5.01
CA MET A 92 -18.19 7.56 -4.36
C MET A 92 -18.38 7.97 -2.91
N TYR A 93 -19.58 8.46 -2.57
CA TYR A 93 -19.91 8.94 -1.23
C TYR A 93 -20.33 7.80 -0.29
N GLU A 94 -20.73 6.66 -0.84
CA GLU A 94 -21.00 5.44 -0.09
C GLU A 94 -19.69 4.84 0.46
N GLU A 95 -19.48 4.94 1.78
CA GLU A 95 -18.22 4.58 2.44
C GLU A 95 -17.75 3.14 2.18
N ASN A 96 -18.70 2.20 2.14
CA ASN A 96 -18.41 0.77 1.96
C ASN A 96 -18.45 0.32 0.50
N SER A 97 -18.66 1.24 -0.45
CA SER A 97 -18.83 0.90 -1.86
C SER A 97 -17.53 0.43 -2.51
N GLN A 98 -17.67 -0.38 -3.57
CA GLN A 98 -16.51 -0.82 -4.34
C GLN A 98 -15.71 0.36 -4.94
N PRO A 99 -16.34 1.41 -5.52
CA PRO A 99 -15.61 2.60 -5.95
C PRO A 99 -14.80 3.27 -4.84
N ARG A 100 -15.34 3.35 -3.62
CA ARG A 100 -14.63 3.94 -2.48
C ARG A 100 -13.43 3.10 -2.04
N ARG A 101 -13.55 1.78 -2.07
CA ARG A 101 -12.42 0.86 -1.87
C ARG A 101 -11.35 1.01 -2.95
N ASN A 102 -11.75 1.16 -4.21
CA ASN A 102 -10.84 1.40 -5.33
C ASN A 102 -10.11 2.74 -5.18
N LEU A 103 -10.81 3.80 -4.75
CA LEU A 103 -10.21 5.10 -4.47
C LEU A 103 -9.16 5.01 -3.34
N THR A 104 -9.47 4.27 -2.29
CA THR A 104 -8.55 4.03 -1.17
C THR A 104 -7.27 3.35 -1.65
N LYS A 105 -7.40 2.34 -2.53
CA LYS A 105 -6.25 1.68 -3.17
C LYS A 105 -5.44 2.65 -4.03
N LEU A 106 -6.07 3.46 -4.88
CA LEU A 106 -5.38 4.47 -5.71
C LEU A 106 -4.64 5.51 -4.85
N SER A 107 -5.25 5.97 -3.75
CA SER A 107 -4.62 6.88 -2.78
C SER A 107 -3.39 6.28 -2.11
N LEU A 108 -3.38 4.96 -1.88
CA LEU A 108 -2.23 4.25 -1.37
C LEU A 108 -1.12 4.14 -2.44
N ILE A 109 -1.47 3.78 -3.68
CA ILE A 109 -0.54 3.75 -4.82
C ILE A 109 0.15 5.11 -5.01
N PHE A 110 -0.60 6.22 -5.05
CA PHE A 110 0.01 7.56 -5.18
C PHE A 110 0.98 7.89 -4.05
N SER A 111 0.65 7.44 -2.85
CA SER A 111 1.52 7.62 -1.69
C SER A 111 2.80 6.77 -1.82
N HIS A 112 2.74 5.56 -2.41
CA HIS A 112 3.92 4.74 -2.71
C HIS A 112 4.78 5.37 -3.79
N MET A 113 4.16 5.85 -4.87
CA MET A 113 4.87 6.57 -5.93
C MET A 113 5.60 7.81 -5.39
N LEU A 114 4.97 8.57 -4.48
CA LEU A 114 5.60 9.72 -3.84
C LEU A 114 6.78 9.33 -2.95
N ALA A 115 6.62 8.28 -2.13
CA ALA A 115 7.69 7.80 -1.25
C ALA A 115 8.90 7.32 -2.08
N GLU A 116 8.63 6.55 -3.13
CA GLU A 116 9.66 6.06 -4.06
C GLU A 116 10.37 7.21 -4.77
N LEU A 117 9.64 8.16 -5.37
CA LEU A 117 10.24 9.33 -6.02
C LEU A 117 11.11 10.15 -5.06
N LYS A 118 10.72 10.28 -3.78
CA LYS A 118 11.55 10.96 -2.79
C LYS A 118 12.84 10.20 -2.48
N ALA A 119 12.78 8.87 -2.47
CA ALA A 119 13.93 8.02 -2.20
C ALA A 119 14.90 7.96 -3.39
N ILE A 120 14.38 7.94 -4.62
CA ILE A 120 15.19 7.89 -5.84
C ILE A 120 15.67 9.28 -6.29
N PHE A 121 14.89 10.33 -6.05
CA PHE A 121 15.27 11.72 -6.32
C PHE A 121 15.38 12.53 -5.02
N PRO A 122 16.32 12.22 -4.11
CA PRO A 122 16.54 13.04 -2.92
C PRO A 122 16.94 14.46 -3.37
N ASN A 123 16.28 15.47 -2.79
CA ASN A 123 16.44 16.88 -3.19
C ASN A 123 16.20 17.16 -4.69
N GLY A 124 15.54 16.24 -5.39
CA GLY A 124 15.18 16.38 -6.80
C GLY A 124 16.27 15.96 -7.79
N LEU A 125 17.40 15.41 -7.33
CA LEU A 125 18.47 14.86 -8.16
C LEU A 125 18.40 13.34 -8.19
N PHE A 126 18.56 12.72 -9.36
CA PHE A 126 18.57 11.27 -9.50
C PHE A 126 19.73 10.64 -8.70
N GLN A 127 19.41 9.66 -7.86
CA GLN A 127 20.35 8.87 -7.05
C GLN A 127 19.98 7.37 -7.03
N GLY A 128 19.20 6.91 -8.01
CA GLY A 128 18.71 5.53 -8.03
C GLY A 128 19.83 4.48 -8.22
N ASP A 129 20.87 4.85 -8.97
CA ASP A 129 22.11 4.09 -9.18
C ASP A 129 22.95 3.92 -7.89
N ASN A 130 22.82 4.86 -6.96
CA ASN A 130 23.48 4.86 -5.66
C ASN A 130 22.56 4.47 -4.50
N PHE A 131 21.35 3.96 -4.80
CA PHE A 131 20.39 3.57 -3.77
C PHE A 131 20.94 2.44 -2.89
N ARG A 132 20.78 2.58 -1.57
CA ARG A 132 21.30 1.62 -0.59
C ARG A 132 20.18 0.73 -0.05
N ILE A 133 20.16 -0.52 -0.50
CA ILE A 133 19.32 -1.56 0.11
C ILE A 133 19.81 -1.82 1.54
N THR A 134 18.87 -1.89 2.48
CA THR A 134 19.08 -1.95 3.93
C THR A 134 19.66 -3.29 4.37
N LYS A 135 19.20 -4.40 3.78
CA LYS A 135 19.65 -5.76 4.13
C LYS A 135 20.80 -6.17 3.21
N ALA A 136 21.96 -6.49 3.80
CA ALA A 136 23.19 -6.77 3.05
C ALA A 136 23.04 -7.91 2.02
N ASP A 137 22.42 -9.02 2.40
CA ASP A 137 22.21 -10.16 1.50
C ASP A 137 21.30 -9.80 0.31
N ALA A 138 20.24 -9.01 0.57
CA ALA A 138 19.36 -8.50 -0.47
C ALA A 138 20.08 -7.51 -1.40
N ALA A 139 20.92 -6.64 -0.84
CA ALA A 139 21.76 -5.72 -1.61
C ALA A 139 22.72 -6.47 -2.54
N GLU A 140 23.31 -7.56 -2.06
CA GLU A 140 24.17 -8.42 -2.85
C GLU A 140 23.41 -9.11 -3.99
N PHE A 141 22.22 -9.66 -3.72
CA PHE A 141 21.35 -10.20 -4.76
C PHE A 141 21.07 -9.17 -5.86
N TRP A 142 20.60 -7.98 -5.49
CA TRP A 142 20.23 -6.95 -6.47
C TRP A 142 21.42 -6.57 -7.34
N ARG A 143 22.59 -6.33 -6.72
CA ARG A 143 23.83 -6.00 -7.43
C ARG A 143 24.26 -7.11 -8.38
N ARG A 144 24.19 -8.38 -7.97
CA ARG A 144 24.57 -9.53 -8.80
C ARG A 144 23.62 -9.73 -9.99
N SER A 145 22.33 -9.52 -9.78
CA SER A 145 21.30 -9.79 -10.81
C SER A 145 21.05 -8.61 -11.74
N PHE A 146 21.16 -7.37 -11.25
CA PHE A 146 20.72 -6.18 -11.98
C PHE A 146 21.74 -5.03 -11.99
N GLY A 147 22.89 -5.17 -11.31
CA GLY A 147 23.91 -4.12 -11.26
C GLY A 147 23.45 -2.86 -10.54
N ASP A 148 23.57 -1.73 -11.21
CA ASP A 148 23.18 -0.37 -10.76
C ASP A 148 21.77 0.02 -11.23
N LYS A 149 20.99 -0.91 -11.80
CA LYS A 149 19.63 -0.64 -12.24
C LYS A 149 18.74 -0.22 -11.08
N THR A 150 18.04 0.90 -11.27
CA THR A 150 17.02 1.40 -10.33
C THR A 150 15.70 0.64 -10.43
N ILE A 151 15.37 0.09 -11.59
CA ILE A 151 14.09 -0.56 -11.87
C ILE A 151 14.25 -1.67 -12.90
N VAL A 152 13.47 -2.73 -12.77
CA VAL A 152 13.47 -3.86 -13.71
C VAL A 152 12.04 -4.36 -13.99
N PRO A 153 11.74 -4.87 -15.19
CA PRO A 153 10.43 -5.48 -15.46
C PRO A 153 10.17 -6.66 -14.52
N TRP A 154 8.92 -6.85 -14.08
CA TRP A 154 8.51 -7.95 -13.21
C TRP A 154 8.98 -9.33 -13.72
N ARG A 155 8.91 -9.56 -15.03
CA ARG A 155 9.34 -10.83 -15.64
C ARG A 155 10.82 -11.11 -15.36
N THR A 156 11.67 -10.10 -15.54
CA THR A 156 13.11 -10.18 -15.30
C THR A 156 13.39 -10.36 -13.80
N PHE A 157 12.72 -9.57 -12.96
CA PHE A 157 12.85 -9.68 -11.51
C PHE A 157 12.48 -11.09 -11.00
N ARG A 158 11.32 -11.61 -11.42
CA ARG A 158 10.82 -12.93 -11.04
C ARG A 158 11.79 -14.03 -11.42
N GLN A 159 12.37 -13.97 -12.62
CA GLN A 159 13.31 -14.99 -13.08
C GLN A 159 14.57 -15.00 -12.21
N ALA A 160 15.16 -13.83 -11.97
CA ALA A 160 16.34 -13.72 -11.12
C ALA A 160 16.05 -14.15 -9.67
N LEU A 161 14.92 -13.72 -9.10
CA LEU A 161 14.55 -14.10 -7.73
C LEU A 161 14.34 -15.62 -7.59
N HIS A 162 13.76 -16.26 -8.62
CA HIS A 162 13.52 -17.71 -8.62
C HIS A 162 14.80 -18.54 -8.48
N GLU A 163 15.95 -18.04 -8.97
CA GLU A 163 17.24 -18.71 -8.84
C GLU A 163 17.73 -18.80 -7.39
N PHE A 164 17.30 -17.88 -6.53
CA PHE A 164 17.68 -17.82 -5.10
C PHE A 164 16.55 -18.31 -4.18
N HIS A 165 15.32 -17.97 -4.54
CA HIS A 165 14.11 -18.32 -3.80
C HIS A 165 13.10 -18.92 -4.77
N PRO A 166 13.04 -20.26 -4.87
CA PRO A 166 12.14 -20.94 -5.80
C PRO A 166 10.68 -20.51 -5.60
N ILE A 167 10.03 -20.18 -6.73
CA ILE A 167 8.62 -19.81 -6.80
C ILE A 167 7.87 -21.00 -7.40
N SER A 168 6.93 -21.55 -6.63
CA SER A 168 6.34 -22.88 -6.85
C SER A 168 5.25 -22.88 -7.92
N SER A 169 4.58 -21.75 -8.16
CA SER A 169 3.45 -21.69 -9.10
C SER A 169 3.20 -20.30 -9.69
N GLY A 170 2.38 -20.26 -10.75
CA GLY A 170 1.91 -19.00 -11.34
C GLY A 170 1.03 -18.18 -10.40
N LEU A 171 0.19 -18.83 -9.57
CA LEU A 171 -0.62 -18.13 -8.56
C LEU A 171 0.25 -17.49 -7.49
N GLU A 172 1.28 -18.21 -7.01
CA GLU A 172 2.26 -17.67 -6.07
C GLU A 172 3.00 -16.48 -6.67
N ALA A 173 3.43 -16.57 -7.94
CA ALA A 173 4.06 -15.46 -8.63
C ALA A 173 3.14 -14.23 -8.72
N MET A 174 1.85 -14.40 -8.97
CA MET A 174 0.90 -13.28 -8.99
C MET A 174 0.70 -12.64 -7.62
N ALA A 175 0.56 -13.46 -6.56
CA ALA A 175 0.44 -12.96 -5.19
C ALA A 175 1.73 -12.23 -4.74
N LEU A 176 2.90 -12.76 -5.12
CA LEU A 176 4.19 -12.15 -4.84
C LEU A 176 4.29 -10.79 -5.54
N LYS A 177 3.96 -10.74 -6.83
CA LYS A 177 3.91 -9.48 -7.57
C LYS A 177 3.01 -8.45 -6.89
N SER A 178 1.78 -8.82 -6.52
CA SER A 178 0.86 -7.88 -5.84
C SER A 178 1.33 -7.42 -4.47
N THR A 179 2.31 -8.10 -3.88
CA THR A 179 2.93 -7.69 -2.61
C THR A 179 4.11 -6.74 -2.84
N ILE A 180 4.94 -6.98 -3.87
CA ILE A 180 6.17 -6.21 -4.14
C ILE A 180 5.91 -4.96 -4.99
N ASP A 181 5.06 -5.08 -6.02
CA ASP A 181 4.72 -4.01 -6.98
C ASP A 181 3.74 -3.01 -6.33
N LEU A 182 4.24 -2.21 -5.40
CA LEU A 182 3.48 -1.25 -4.60
C LEU A 182 2.93 -0.11 -5.47
N THR A 183 3.65 0.24 -6.54
CA THR A 183 3.24 1.28 -7.50
C THR A 183 2.32 0.75 -8.62
N CYS A 184 2.14 -0.57 -8.66
CA CYS A 184 1.28 -1.31 -9.59
C CYS A 184 1.60 -0.97 -11.06
N ASN A 185 2.86 -1.01 -11.45
CA ASN A 185 3.33 -0.62 -12.79
C ASN A 185 3.91 -1.78 -13.60
N ASP A 186 3.89 -3.02 -13.09
CA ASP A 186 4.49 -4.21 -13.69
C ASP A 186 6.03 -4.21 -13.72
N TYR A 187 6.65 -3.28 -12.99
CA TYR A 187 8.08 -3.22 -12.72
C TYR A 187 8.32 -3.40 -11.22
N ILE A 188 9.57 -3.69 -10.86
CA ILE A 188 10.03 -3.69 -9.47
C ILE A 188 11.20 -2.72 -9.40
N SER A 189 11.07 -1.68 -8.58
CA SER A 189 12.18 -0.78 -8.28
C SER A 189 13.08 -1.32 -7.16
N VAL A 190 14.31 -0.81 -7.11
CA VAL A 190 15.25 -1.09 -6.01
C VAL A 190 14.69 -0.68 -4.65
N PHE A 191 13.82 0.35 -4.62
CA PHE A 191 13.13 0.83 -3.43
C PHE A 191 12.00 -0.12 -2.99
N GLU A 192 11.15 -0.55 -3.92
CA GLU A 192 10.11 -1.55 -3.63
C GLU A 192 10.71 -2.86 -3.12
N PHE A 193 11.84 -3.27 -3.71
CA PHE A 193 12.59 -4.43 -3.26
C PHE A 193 13.20 -4.27 -1.86
N ASP A 194 13.76 -3.09 -1.54
CA ASP A 194 14.24 -2.81 -0.18
C ASP A 194 13.11 -2.91 0.86
N ILE A 195 11.95 -2.32 0.57
CA ILE A 195 10.77 -2.44 1.44
C ILE A 195 10.40 -3.91 1.64
N PHE A 196 10.25 -4.67 0.56
CA PHE A 196 9.85 -6.07 0.65
C PHE A 196 10.82 -6.90 1.50
N THR A 197 12.12 -6.72 1.29
CA THR A 197 13.15 -7.49 2.01
C THR A 197 13.29 -7.08 3.47
N ARG A 198 12.99 -5.82 3.82
CA ARG A 198 12.86 -5.39 5.23
C ARG A 198 11.65 -6.01 5.92
N LEU A 199 10.49 -6.01 5.25
CA LEU A 199 9.24 -6.51 5.82
C LEU A 199 9.30 -8.02 6.07
N PHE A 200 9.84 -8.80 5.13
CA PHE A 200 9.83 -10.27 5.18
C PHE A 200 11.19 -10.90 5.50
N GLN A 201 12.10 -10.11 6.09
CA GLN A 201 13.38 -10.59 6.59
C GLN A 201 13.24 -11.78 7.56
N PRO A 202 14.29 -12.61 7.72
CA PRO A 202 15.60 -12.62 7.05
C PRO A 202 15.55 -12.96 5.55
N TRP A 203 16.63 -12.65 4.82
CA TRP A 203 16.79 -13.00 3.39
C TRP A 203 16.74 -14.52 3.16
N SER A 204 17.45 -15.30 3.98
CA SER A 204 17.56 -16.77 3.81
C SER A 204 16.22 -17.50 3.74
N SER A 205 15.17 -16.97 4.38
CA SER A 205 13.82 -17.54 4.38
C SER A 205 12.76 -16.58 3.83
N LEU A 206 13.16 -15.61 2.98
CA LEU A 206 12.33 -14.50 2.51
C LEU A 206 10.92 -14.92 2.06
N LEU A 207 10.82 -15.79 1.04
CA LEU A 207 9.52 -16.20 0.50
C LEU A 207 8.72 -17.06 1.47
N ARG A 208 9.39 -17.83 2.33
CA ARG A 208 8.70 -18.60 3.37
C ARG A 208 8.06 -17.68 4.41
N ASN A 209 8.79 -16.64 4.84
CA ASN A 209 8.27 -15.65 5.77
C ASN A 209 7.12 -14.87 5.15
N TRP A 210 7.26 -14.43 3.89
CA TRP A 210 6.18 -13.80 3.15
C TRP A 210 4.94 -14.69 3.06
N ASN A 211 5.11 -15.98 2.73
CA ASN A 211 3.99 -16.91 2.67
C ASN A 211 3.29 -17.05 4.03
N SER A 212 4.05 -17.33 5.08
CA SER A 212 3.51 -17.52 6.44
C SER A 212 2.87 -16.26 7.02
N LEU A 213 3.42 -15.07 6.73
CA LEU A 213 3.01 -13.80 7.35
C LEU A 213 1.98 -13.03 6.52
N ALA A 214 1.96 -13.16 5.19
CA ALA A 214 1.10 -12.36 4.32
C ALA A 214 0.12 -13.19 3.47
N VAL A 215 0.50 -14.39 3.05
CA VAL A 215 -0.36 -15.23 2.20
C VAL A 215 -1.34 -16.03 3.06
N THR A 216 -0.86 -16.64 4.15
CA THR A 216 -1.66 -17.56 4.96
C THR A 216 -2.11 -16.98 6.30
N HIS A 217 -1.48 -15.91 6.79
CA HIS A 217 -1.81 -15.38 8.11
C HIS A 217 -3.15 -14.63 8.10
N PRO A 218 -4.15 -15.05 8.90
CA PRO A 218 -5.47 -14.42 8.89
C PRO A 218 -5.46 -12.98 9.42
N GLY A 219 -4.48 -12.64 10.26
CA GLY A 219 -4.30 -11.28 10.80
C GLY A 219 -3.61 -10.32 9.83
N TYR A 220 -3.14 -10.80 8.67
CA TYR A 220 -2.55 -9.91 7.68
C TYR A 220 -3.62 -9.13 6.93
N MET A 221 -3.49 -7.81 6.94
CA MET A 221 -4.32 -6.92 6.15
C MET A 221 -3.46 -6.30 5.07
N ALA A 222 -3.80 -6.58 3.80
CA ALA A 222 -3.05 -6.14 2.63
C ALA A 222 -3.23 -4.62 2.37
N PHE A 223 -2.68 -3.81 3.26
CA PHE A 223 -2.56 -2.35 3.17
C PHE A 223 -1.26 -1.96 3.86
N LEU A 224 -0.14 -2.19 3.18
CA LEU A 224 1.19 -1.93 3.74
C LEU A 224 1.32 -0.42 4.00
N THR A 225 1.47 -0.05 5.27
CA THR A 225 2.00 1.27 5.64
C THR A 225 3.46 1.35 5.22
N TYR A 226 3.99 2.57 5.13
CA TYR A 226 5.38 2.77 4.74
C TYR A 226 6.30 2.05 5.72
N ASP A 227 7.15 1.22 5.13
CA ASP A 227 8.47 0.76 5.58
C ASP A 227 8.60 -0.02 6.90
N GLU A 228 7.56 -0.06 7.73
CA GLU A 228 7.49 -0.83 8.97
C GLU A 228 6.13 -1.49 9.15
N TRP A 229 6.12 -2.59 9.90
CA TRP A 229 4.89 -3.26 10.28
C TRP A 229 4.13 -2.44 11.30
N ALA A 230 2.82 -2.33 11.13
CA ALA A 230 1.92 -1.83 12.15
C ALA A 230 1.07 -2.99 12.69
N ILE A 231 1.16 -3.25 13.99
CA ILE A 231 0.35 -4.26 14.67
C ILE A 231 -0.75 -3.54 15.45
N GLY A 232 -1.99 -3.71 15.01
CA GLY A 232 -3.19 -3.30 15.75
C GLY A 232 -3.65 -4.41 16.69
N TYR A 233 -3.99 -4.07 17.93
CA TYR A 233 -4.52 -5.02 18.91
C TYR A 233 -5.54 -4.36 19.85
N VAL A 234 -6.35 -5.19 20.51
CA VAL A 234 -7.33 -4.75 21.50
C VAL A 234 -6.76 -5.05 22.89
N THR A 235 -6.76 -4.04 23.76
CA THR A 235 -6.28 -4.17 25.15
C THR A 235 -7.35 -4.78 26.06
N ALA A 236 -6.96 -5.19 27.27
CA ALA A 236 -7.89 -5.79 28.24
C ALA A 236 -9.04 -4.86 28.67
N ASP A 237 -8.83 -3.54 28.60
CA ASP A 237 -9.82 -2.49 28.85
C ASP A 237 -10.64 -2.10 27.61
N GLY A 238 -10.46 -2.80 26.48
CA GLY A 238 -11.26 -2.63 25.27
C GLY A 238 -10.82 -1.48 24.36
N ASN A 239 -9.64 -0.90 24.58
CA ASN A 239 -9.07 0.12 23.71
C ASN A 239 -8.38 -0.52 22.49
N ILE A 240 -8.39 0.18 21.36
CA ILE A 240 -7.65 -0.20 20.15
C ILE A 240 -6.34 0.56 20.12
N LEU A 241 -5.23 -0.16 20.15
CA LEU A 241 -3.88 0.41 20.04
C LEU A 241 -3.17 -0.11 18.79
N GLN A 242 -2.28 0.71 18.25
CA GLN A 242 -1.40 0.34 17.15
C GLN A 242 0.05 0.56 17.57
N THR A 243 0.91 -0.42 17.29
CA THR A 243 2.34 -0.37 17.63
C THR A 243 3.17 -0.72 16.40
N ILE A 244 4.41 -0.21 16.37
CA ILE A 244 5.38 -0.54 15.33
C ILE A 244 6.53 -1.31 16.00
N PRO A 245 6.81 -2.56 15.59
CA PRO A 245 7.92 -3.33 16.15
C PRO A 245 9.26 -2.66 15.83
N HIS A 246 10.02 -2.29 16.86
CA HIS A 246 11.35 -1.70 16.67
C HIS A 246 12.45 -2.77 16.67
N ASN A 247 13.34 -2.70 15.68
CA ASN A 247 14.57 -3.49 15.58
C ASN A 247 14.38 -5.02 15.71
N LYS A 248 13.22 -5.57 15.32
CA LYS A 248 12.99 -7.02 15.29
C LYS A 248 12.13 -7.44 14.09
N PRO A 249 12.32 -8.65 13.54
CA PRO A 249 11.43 -9.19 12.50
C PRO A 249 9.98 -9.36 13.00
N LEU A 250 9.00 -9.26 12.09
CA LEU A 250 7.58 -9.35 12.45
C LEU A 250 7.24 -10.67 13.16
N PHE A 251 7.72 -11.81 12.66
CA PHE A 251 7.39 -13.10 13.28
C PHE A 251 7.85 -13.15 14.75
N GLN A 252 8.99 -12.53 15.09
CA GLN A 252 9.48 -12.47 16.46
C GLN A 252 8.59 -11.56 17.31
N ALA A 253 8.20 -10.39 16.78
CA ALA A 253 7.27 -9.51 17.46
C ALA A 253 5.91 -10.19 17.74
N LEU A 254 5.40 -10.96 16.78
CA LEU A 254 4.15 -11.72 16.92
C LEU A 254 4.26 -12.83 17.96
N ILE A 255 5.38 -13.57 17.99
CA ILE A 255 5.64 -14.62 19.00
C ILE A 255 5.75 -14.01 20.40
N ASP A 256 6.51 -12.92 20.55
CA ASP A 256 6.68 -12.23 21.84
C ASP A 256 5.32 -11.72 22.34
N GLY A 257 4.57 -11.00 21.50
CA GLY A 257 3.28 -10.46 21.89
C GLY A 257 2.19 -11.52 22.09
N TYR A 258 2.29 -12.70 21.45
CA TYR A 258 1.44 -13.85 21.79
C TYR A 258 1.73 -14.37 23.21
N ARG A 259 3.03 -14.52 23.56
CA ARG A 259 3.46 -14.97 24.89
C ARG A 259 3.07 -13.98 26.00
N GLU A 260 3.10 -12.69 25.68
CA GLU A 260 2.70 -11.60 26.59
C GLU A 260 1.17 -11.42 26.67
N GLY A 261 0.39 -12.12 25.84
CA GLY A 261 -1.07 -12.07 25.86
C GLY A 261 -1.70 -10.94 25.03
N PHE A 262 -0.93 -10.21 24.24
CA PHE A 262 -1.42 -9.10 23.40
C PHE A 262 -1.98 -9.58 22.05
N TYR A 263 -1.29 -10.50 21.36
CA TYR A 263 -1.59 -10.85 19.96
C TYR A 263 -2.21 -12.25 19.85
N LEU A 264 -3.40 -12.41 20.43
CA LEU A 264 -4.03 -13.73 20.60
C LEU A 264 -4.94 -14.14 19.44
N PHE A 265 -5.74 -13.20 18.92
CA PHE A 265 -6.83 -13.50 17.99
C PHE A 265 -6.63 -12.78 16.65
N PRO A 266 -5.91 -13.37 15.69
CA PRO A 266 -5.63 -12.72 14.42
C PRO A 266 -6.95 -12.50 13.65
N ASP A 267 -7.25 -11.24 13.31
CA ASP A 267 -8.53 -10.85 12.70
C ASP A 267 -9.76 -11.32 13.53
N GLY A 268 -9.61 -11.34 14.87
CA GLY A 268 -10.65 -11.79 15.79
C GLY A 268 -10.91 -13.30 15.79
N ARG A 269 -10.11 -14.10 15.10
CA ARG A 269 -10.29 -15.56 15.01
C ARG A 269 -9.69 -16.28 16.20
N ALA A 270 -10.33 -17.37 16.63
CA ALA A 270 -9.90 -18.17 17.78
C ALA A 270 -8.58 -18.92 17.53
N GLN A 271 -8.28 -19.27 16.27
CA GLN A 271 -7.06 -20.01 15.92
C GLN A 271 -5.95 -19.05 15.50
N ASN A 272 -4.85 -19.09 16.25
CA ASN A 272 -3.63 -18.35 15.95
C ASN A 272 -2.57 -19.27 15.32
N PRO A 273 -2.05 -18.99 14.11
CA PRO A 273 -1.01 -19.79 13.50
C PRO A 273 0.28 -19.85 14.34
N ASP A 274 0.88 -21.04 14.45
CA ASP A 274 2.17 -21.19 15.13
C ASP A 274 3.32 -20.72 14.21
N LEU A 275 3.94 -19.61 14.59
CA LEU A 275 5.08 -19.01 13.88
C LEU A 275 6.45 -19.45 14.43
N THR A 276 6.51 -20.29 15.47
CA THR A 276 7.78 -20.71 16.09
C THR A 276 8.67 -21.52 15.14
N GLY A 277 8.08 -22.24 14.18
CA GLY A 277 8.79 -22.93 13.11
C GLY A 277 9.58 -22.00 12.18
N THR A 278 9.16 -20.73 12.08
CA THR A 278 9.86 -19.71 11.28
C THR A 278 11.22 -19.36 11.88
N VAL A 279 11.36 -19.44 13.21
CA VAL A 279 12.62 -19.22 13.94
C VAL A 279 13.64 -20.33 13.70
N ARG A 280 13.19 -21.58 13.51
CA ARG A 280 14.10 -22.74 13.44
C ARG A 280 14.89 -22.85 12.14
N ALA A 281 14.51 -22.19 11.05
CA ALA A 281 15.33 -22.19 9.82
C ALA A 281 16.25 -20.97 9.68
N LEU A 282 16.46 -20.26 10.78
CA LEU A 282 17.50 -19.25 10.93
C LEU A 282 18.78 -19.82 11.57
N LEU A 283 18.74 -21.05 12.08
CA LEU A 283 19.86 -21.84 12.60
C LEU A 283 20.21 -22.95 11.60
#